data_AF-A0A524CUF3-F1
#
_entry.id   AF-A0A524CUF3-F1
#
_cell.length_a   1.000
_cell.length_b   1.000
_cell.length_c   1.000
_cell.angle_alpha   90.00
_cell.angle_beta   90.00
_cell.angle_gamma   90.00
#
_symmetry.space_group_name_H-M   'P 1'
#
loop_
_entity.id
_entity.type
_entity.pdbx_description
1 polymer ?
#
loop_
_entity_poly.entity_id
_entity_poly.type
_entity_poly.pdbx_seq_one_letter_code
_entity_poly.pdbx_strand_id
1 'polypeptide(L)'
;MTYSRRTRAGTRALKRRYLKNTSCEELESCLQESPTSQTPTLAQDHETVSSPNVWGQEMRSQLLENDFYDRFREIFKRIAEIDPPVDLVVHSGDLYNSPWEGNPQQPPVVAQETTITVLQEFIKDTGIPVLIIEGNHGLYRLLEVSLLDPLKKAVPGLDVATQQDLKWAISKEEPLTFYYENLDVFCFPFIDEPVLKASNMVETYDDWITTYQKPDRSRPSVAVVHGMKLDRTLNDAIFSMNYDYVALGHDHRQHKHSSKAWYAGSPERWRFDEVTNEKGFLLVDIEAGKAPEVAPQVLEFKRPVLRGNLSVDNDETGQSFEEKVQSWLDSEGLKGDWDPTTAARVRLSFEGSSKQASSFDFTLALESLRHRILSSDSEYNVAQFYWNMQPSADKEFVGGDYPEIESEYLIEDPQSDFKDYLSSLELDSSLDEKTLTLIAVRALEYAVGKRQGKMTTGSLAEGEN
;
A
#
# COMPACT_ATOMS: atom_id res chain seq x y z
N MET A 1 50.86 20.40 13.58
CA MET A 1 51.68 19.69 12.56
C MET A 1 51.00 19.86 11.22
N THR A 2 51.74 20.41 10.27
CA THR A 2 51.32 20.80 8.93
C THR A 2 51.44 19.61 7.98
N TYR A 3 50.45 19.38 7.11
CA TYR A 3 50.68 18.76 5.80
C TYR A 3 49.83 19.46 4.75
N SER A 4 50.50 19.78 3.65
CA SER A 4 49.97 20.38 2.43
C SER A 4 50.43 19.50 1.27
N ARG A 5 49.55 19.22 0.32
CA ARG A 5 49.88 19.28 -1.12
C ARG A 5 48.62 19.42 -1.97
N ARG A 6 48.69 20.41 -2.86
CA ARG A 6 47.74 20.75 -3.94
C ARG A 6 48.05 19.99 -5.23
N THR A 7 47.07 20.10 -6.15
CA THR A 7 47.08 19.99 -7.63
C THR A 7 46.80 18.60 -8.20
N ARG A 8 45.98 18.40 -9.24
CA ARG A 8 45.52 19.29 -10.33
C ARG A 8 44.24 18.73 -11.01
N ALA A 9 43.58 19.61 -11.75
CA ALA A 9 42.34 19.44 -12.51
C ALA A 9 42.21 18.20 -13.40
N GLY A 10 40.97 17.69 -13.48
CA GLY A 10 40.47 16.80 -14.51
C GLY A 10 38.96 16.97 -14.62
N THR A 11 38.53 17.80 -15.56
CA THR A 11 37.12 18.04 -15.90
C THR A 11 36.49 16.75 -16.38
N ARG A 12 35.59 16.15 -15.58
CA ARG A 12 34.60 15.19 -16.08
C ARG A 12 33.35 15.35 -15.21
N ALA A 13 32.26 15.73 -15.87
CA ALA A 13 30.93 15.77 -15.29
C ALA A 13 30.61 14.39 -14.68
N LEU A 14 30.63 14.32 -13.36
CA LEU A 14 30.12 13.18 -12.60
C LEU A 14 28.66 13.50 -12.34
N LYS A 15 27.79 12.89 -13.15
CA LYS A 15 26.38 12.68 -12.79
C LYS A 15 26.40 11.91 -11.47
N ARG A 16 25.86 12.54 -10.42
CA ARG A 16 25.66 11.94 -9.11
C ARG A 16 24.23 11.41 -9.08
N ARG A 17 24.03 10.35 -8.30
CA ARG A 17 22.83 9.50 -8.20
C ARG A 17 22.46 9.35 -6.73
N TYR A 18 21.31 9.88 -6.31
CA TYR A 18 20.78 9.85 -4.94
C TYR A 18 19.42 9.16 -4.90
N LEU A 19 18.95 8.71 -3.73
CA LEU A 19 17.90 7.70 -3.60
C LEU A 19 16.89 8.01 -2.52
N LYS A 20 15.61 7.75 -2.79
CA LYS A 20 14.49 7.91 -1.89
C LYS A 20 13.52 6.74 -2.01
N ASN A 21 13.32 6.01 -0.92
CA ASN A 21 12.53 4.79 -0.93
C ASN A 21 11.10 4.95 -0.43
N THR A 22 10.34 3.97 -0.90
CA THR A 22 8.98 3.51 -0.64
C THR A 22 8.39 3.78 0.74
N SER A 23 7.11 4.13 0.76
CA SER A 23 6.22 3.78 1.88
C SER A 23 6.06 2.26 1.84
N CYS A 24 6.75 1.54 2.73
CA CYS A 24 6.35 0.18 3.07
C CYS A 24 5.14 0.31 3.96
N GLU A 25 3.95 0.34 3.37
CA GLU A 25 2.85 -0.37 4.02
C GLU A 25 3.26 -1.84 4.16
N GLU A 26 2.49 -2.62 4.88
CA GLU A 26 2.57 -4.09 4.80
C GLU A 26 3.67 -4.71 5.65
N LEU A 27 3.28 -5.10 6.87
CA LEU A 27 3.96 -6.17 7.59
C LEU A 27 3.00 -7.27 8.09
N GLU A 28 1.71 -7.34 7.65
CA GLU A 28 0.77 -8.32 8.26
C GLU A 28 -0.58 -8.72 7.61
N SER A 29 -1.16 -8.07 6.58
CA SER A 29 -2.62 -8.24 6.35
C SER A 29 -3.14 -9.56 5.78
N CYS A 30 -2.32 -10.61 5.70
CA CYS A 30 -2.81 -11.90 5.20
C CYS A 30 -3.93 -12.51 6.06
N LEU A 31 -4.20 -11.93 7.24
CA LEU A 31 -5.23 -12.34 8.17
C LEU A 31 -6.65 -11.82 7.84
N GLN A 32 -6.83 -10.74 7.06
CA GLN A 32 -8.16 -10.15 6.87
C GLN A 32 -8.98 -10.76 5.72
N GLU A 33 -8.36 -11.58 4.86
CA GLU A 33 -9.08 -12.35 3.84
C GLU A 33 -9.28 -13.83 4.23
N SER A 34 -8.97 -14.23 5.47
CA SER A 34 -9.10 -15.62 5.93
C SER A 34 -10.44 -15.89 6.62
N PRO A 35 -11.31 -16.79 6.13
CA PRO A 35 -12.49 -17.20 6.88
C PRO A 35 -12.05 -17.95 8.14
N THR A 36 -12.56 -17.51 9.28
CA THR A 36 -12.34 -18.10 10.61
C THR A 36 -12.50 -19.62 10.60
N SER A 37 -11.40 -20.36 10.71
CA SER A 37 -11.44 -21.74 11.18
C SER A 37 -11.65 -21.72 12.69
N GLN A 38 -12.87 -21.99 13.15
CA GLN A 38 -13.13 -22.28 14.55
C GLN A 38 -12.31 -23.50 14.97
N THR A 39 -11.25 -23.31 15.76
CA THR A 39 -10.62 -24.39 16.52
C THR A 39 -11.56 -24.82 17.64
N PRO A 40 -12.00 -26.10 17.70
CA PRO A 40 -12.70 -26.59 18.86
C PRO A 40 -11.70 -26.82 20.00
N THR A 41 -11.89 -26.11 21.11
CA THR A 41 -11.28 -26.45 22.40
C THR A 41 -11.85 -27.78 22.89
N LEU A 42 -11.05 -28.85 22.81
CA LEU A 42 -11.24 -30.04 23.63
C LEU A 42 -9.88 -30.49 24.18
N ALA A 43 -9.75 -30.35 25.50
CA ALA A 43 -8.70 -30.98 26.27
C ALA A 43 -8.94 -32.50 26.30
N GLN A 44 -7.96 -33.28 25.88
CA GLN A 44 -7.51 -34.51 26.55
C GLN A 44 -6.31 -35.15 25.83
N ASP A 45 -5.31 -35.50 26.62
CA ASP A 45 -4.07 -36.18 26.25
C ASP A 45 -4.33 -37.48 25.47
N HIS A 46 -3.49 -37.78 24.47
CA HIS A 46 -2.79 -39.08 24.31
C HIS A 46 -1.90 -39.08 23.03
N GLU A 47 -0.80 -39.80 23.14
CA GLU A 47 0.40 -39.82 22.30
C GLU A 47 0.20 -40.22 20.81
N THR A 48 1.07 -39.64 19.98
CA THR A 48 1.60 -40.16 18.70
C THR A 48 0.62 -40.44 17.53
N VAL A 49 0.43 -39.44 16.67
CA VAL A 49 0.61 -39.56 15.20
C VAL A 49 1.18 -38.24 14.71
N SER A 50 2.34 -38.28 14.07
CA SER A 50 3.07 -37.12 13.57
C SER A 50 2.32 -36.43 12.43
N SER A 51 1.71 -35.28 12.69
CA SER A 51 1.60 -34.22 11.69
C SER A 51 2.98 -33.59 11.52
N PRO A 52 3.50 -33.42 10.29
CA PRO A 52 4.65 -32.55 10.07
C PRO A 52 4.18 -31.11 10.23
N ASN A 53 4.09 -30.71 11.50
CA ASN A 53 4.23 -29.34 11.94
C ASN A 53 5.42 -28.74 11.18
N VAL A 54 5.16 -27.68 10.42
CA VAL A 54 6.09 -26.87 9.60
C VAL A 54 7.02 -26.05 10.51
N TRP A 55 7.62 -26.70 11.51
CA TRP A 55 8.58 -26.14 12.43
C TRP A 55 9.95 -26.71 12.06
N GLY A 56 10.59 -26.08 11.08
CA GLY A 56 11.88 -26.56 10.55
C GLY A 56 12.59 -25.66 9.54
N GLN A 57 12.11 -24.43 9.30
CA GLN A 57 12.92 -23.33 8.79
C GLN A 57 12.64 -22.11 9.67
N GLU A 58 13.71 -21.42 10.04
CA GLU A 58 13.75 -20.30 10.97
C GLU A 58 12.66 -19.24 10.60
N MET A 59 11.65 -19.12 11.47
CA MET A 59 10.68 -18.02 11.55
C MET A 59 9.86 -17.63 10.29
N ARG A 60 9.29 -18.57 9.55
CA ARG A 60 8.15 -18.25 8.65
C ARG A 60 6.84 -18.34 9.43
N SER A 61 6.46 -17.26 10.12
CA SER A 61 5.20 -17.19 10.89
C SER A 61 3.96 -17.27 9.99
N GLN A 62 3.99 -16.60 8.83
CA GLN A 62 2.94 -16.62 7.80
C GLN A 62 3.59 -16.44 6.41
N LEU A 63 3.20 -17.27 5.44
CA LEU A 63 3.90 -17.39 4.15
C LEU A 63 3.95 -16.09 3.35
N LEU A 64 2.78 -15.48 3.14
CA LEU A 64 2.61 -14.28 2.33
C LEU A 64 3.14 -13.03 3.06
N GLU A 65 2.98 -12.98 4.39
CA GLU A 65 3.58 -11.95 5.25
C GLU A 65 5.11 -11.90 5.08
N ASN A 66 5.73 -13.08 4.96
CA ASN A 66 7.17 -13.20 4.80
C ASN A 66 7.69 -12.58 3.49
N ASP A 67 6.85 -12.45 2.46
CA ASP A 67 7.24 -11.77 1.22
C ASP A 67 7.57 -10.29 1.50
N PHE A 68 6.82 -9.63 2.39
CA PHE A 68 7.10 -8.24 2.81
C PHE A 68 8.40 -8.13 3.60
N TYR A 69 8.65 -9.07 4.51
CA TYR A 69 9.89 -9.09 5.29
C TYR A 69 11.12 -9.28 4.41
N ASP A 70 11.04 -10.22 3.46
CA ASP A 70 12.10 -10.47 2.51
C ASP A 70 12.29 -9.30 1.55
N ARG A 71 11.19 -8.64 1.15
CA ARG A 71 11.22 -7.44 0.32
C ARG A 71 11.91 -6.27 1.04
N PHE A 72 11.60 -6.05 2.31
CA PHE A 72 12.23 -5.01 3.12
C PHE A 72 13.75 -5.25 3.23
N ARG A 73 14.16 -6.49 3.51
CA ARG A 73 15.57 -6.90 3.52
C ARG A 73 16.24 -6.67 2.16
N GLU A 74 15.61 -7.10 1.08
CA GLU A 74 16.13 -6.95 -0.28
C GLU A 74 16.36 -5.48 -0.63
N ILE A 75 15.42 -4.60 -0.29
CA ILE A 75 15.51 -3.17 -0.53
C ILE A 75 16.75 -2.58 0.13
N PHE A 76 16.93 -2.80 1.44
CA PHE A 76 18.06 -2.22 2.15
C PHE A 76 19.39 -2.82 1.70
N LYS A 77 19.41 -4.09 1.31
CA LYS A 77 20.58 -4.71 0.67
C LYS A 77 20.91 -4.02 -0.67
N ARG A 78 19.91 -3.83 -1.55
CA ARG A 78 20.12 -3.16 -2.84
C ARG A 78 20.58 -1.71 -2.64
N ILE A 79 20.04 -0.99 -1.65
CA ILE A 79 20.48 0.37 -1.32
C ILE A 79 21.95 0.37 -0.87
N ALA A 80 22.35 -0.57 -0.01
CA ALA A 80 23.73 -0.67 0.48
C ALA A 80 24.75 -0.97 -0.62
N GLU A 81 24.33 -1.62 -1.72
CA GLU A 81 25.17 -1.97 -2.86
C GLU A 81 25.34 -0.84 -3.88
N ILE A 82 24.67 0.31 -3.69
CA ILE A 82 24.69 1.41 -4.65
C ILE A 82 25.97 2.25 -4.55
N ASP A 83 26.57 2.51 -5.71
CA ASP A 83 27.79 3.28 -5.87
C ASP A 83 27.55 4.44 -6.86
N PRO A 84 27.79 5.71 -6.47
CA PRO A 84 28.20 6.16 -5.13
C PRO A 84 27.11 5.92 -4.06
N PRO A 85 27.48 5.80 -2.77
CA PRO A 85 26.50 5.64 -1.70
C PRO A 85 25.57 6.86 -1.61
N VAL A 86 24.37 6.61 -1.11
CA VAL A 86 23.33 7.63 -0.96
C VAL A 86 23.59 8.48 0.28
N ASP A 87 23.19 9.75 0.27
CA ASP A 87 23.38 10.65 1.42
C ASP A 87 22.34 10.39 2.54
N LEU A 88 21.18 9.86 2.19
CA LEU A 88 20.04 9.65 3.10
C LEU A 88 19.09 8.60 2.51
N VAL A 89 18.53 7.76 3.36
CA VAL A 89 17.33 6.96 3.04
C VAL A 89 16.13 7.60 3.73
N VAL A 90 15.03 7.76 2.99
CA VAL A 90 13.76 8.25 3.55
C VAL A 90 12.68 7.20 3.38
N HIS A 91 11.82 7.05 4.38
CA HIS A 91 10.57 6.30 4.33
C HIS A 91 9.39 7.24 4.60
N SER A 92 8.50 7.41 3.62
CA SER A 92 7.44 8.42 3.64
C SER A 92 6.16 7.96 4.33
N GLY A 93 6.25 7.33 5.50
CA GLY A 93 5.09 6.87 6.29
C GLY A 93 4.64 5.44 6.04
N ASP A 94 3.71 5.01 6.90
CA ASP A 94 3.06 3.69 6.95
C ASP A 94 3.93 2.45 7.12
N LEU A 95 5.12 2.58 7.74
CA LEU A 95 6.07 1.47 7.97
C LEU A 95 5.44 0.16 8.49
N TYR A 96 4.37 0.26 9.26
CA TYR A 96 3.58 -0.87 9.73
C TYR A 96 2.14 -0.71 9.25
N ASN A 97 1.50 -1.81 8.83
CA ASN A 97 0.08 -1.84 8.46
C ASN A 97 -0.87 -1.58 9.64
N SER A 98 -0.44 -1.89 10.86
CA SER A 98 -1.22 -1.74 12.08
C SER A 98 -0.33 -1.16 13.19
N PRO A 99 -0.90 -0.49 14.20
CA PRO A 99 -2.32 -0.18 14.39
C PRO A 99 -2.80 1.02 13.55
N TRP A 100 -4.12 1.10 13.35
CA TRP A 100 -4.85 2.26 12.84
C TRP A 100 -6.30 2.26 13.40
N GLU A 101 -7.14 3.21 13.00
CA GLU A 101 -8.49 3.39 13.58
C GLU A 101 -9.40 2.17 13.44
N GLY A 102 -9.39 1.49 12.28
CA GLY A 102 -10.15 0.27 12.03
C GLY A 102 -9.47 -1.01 12.51
N ASN A 103 -8.16 -0.98 12.78
CA ASN A 103 -7.42 -2.12 13.30
C ASN A 103 -6.46 -1.71 14.42
N PRO A 104 -6.88 -1.81 15.70
CA PRO A 104 -6.04 -1.43 16.83
C PRO A 104 -5.01 -2.51 17.21
N GLN A 105 -4.84 -3.57 16.43
CA GLN A 105 -3.87 -4.62 16.75
C GLN A 105 -2.44 -4.08 16.62
N GLN A 106 -1.56 -4.56 17.49
CA GLN A 106 -0.13 -4.31 17.36
C GLN A 106 0.41 -5.11 16.17
N PRO A 107 1.46 -4.62 15.50
CA PRO A 107 2.09 -5.43 14.48
C PRO A 107 2.80 -6.63 15.14
N PRO A 108 2.66 -7.87 14.63
CA PRO A 108 3.55 -8.97 14.89
C PRO A 108 4.99 -8.65 15.20
N VAL A 109 5.50 -9.47 16.11
CA VAL A 109 6.84 -9.34 16.64
C VAL A 109 7.88 -9.53 15.53
N VAL A 110 7.61 -10.38 14.54
CA VAL A 110 8.52 -10.64 13.41
C VAL A 110 8.68 -9.41 12.52
N ALA A 111 7.62 -8.64 12.31
CA ALA A 111 7.65 -7.36 11.62
C ALA A 111 8.57 -6.37 12.34
N GLN A 112 8.34 -6.18 13.64
CA GLN A 112 9.13 -5.26 14.46
C GLN A 112 10.61 -5.69 14.52
N GLU A 113 10.87 -6.99 14.72
CA GLU A 113 12.22 -7.55 14.77
C GLU A 113 12.95 -7.41 13.42
N THR A 114 12.25 -7.68 12.31
CA THR A 114 12.80 -7.52 10.96
C THR A 114 13.20 -6.07 10.73
N THR A 115 12.31 -5.12 11.03
CA THR A 115 12.59 -3.68 10.88
C THR A 115 13.77 -3.25 11.73
N ILE A 116 13.80 -3.60 13.02
CA ILE A 116 14.90 -3.25 13.92
C ILE A 116 16.22 -3.81 13.41
N THR A 117 16.26 -5.10 13.07
CA THR A 117 17.49 -5.79 12.66
C THR A 117 18.03 -5.21 11.36
N VAL A 118 17.18 -5.08 10.33
CA VAL A 118 17.59 -4.57 9.02
C VAL A 118 18.11 -3.14 9.12
N LEU A 119 17.42 -2.26 9.86
CA LEU A 119 17.86 -0.87 10.01
C LEU A 119 19.13 -0.76 10.84
N GLN A 120 19.27 -1.54 11.92
CA GLN A 120 20.51 -1.57 12.72
C GLN A 120 21.71 -2.01 11.89
N GLU A 121 21.59 -3.13 11.16
CA GLU A 121 22.65 -3.66 10.31
C GLU A 121 22.99 -2.68 9.20
N PHE A 122 21.99 -2.16 8.49
CA PHE A 122 22.19 -1.20 7.40
C PHE A 122 22.93 0.05 7.87
N ILE A 123 22.47 0.72 8.94
CA ILE A 123 23.08 1.95 9.43
C ILE A 123 24.49 1.68 9.95
N LYS A 124 24.69 0.57 10.66
CA LYS A 124 26.01 0.19 11.20
C LYS A 124 27.02 -0.09 10.10
N ASP A 125 26.62 -0.81 9.05
CA ASP A 125 27.53 -1.28 8.01
C ASP A 125 27.82 -0.20 6.97
N THR A 126 26.85 0.67 6.67
CA THR A 126 26.98 1.70 5.63
C THR A 126 27.29 3.09 6.17
N GLY A 127 26.88 3.39 7.42
CA GLY A 127 26.90 4.74 7.98
C GLY A 127 25.87 5.70 7.36
N ILE A 128 24.97 5.20 6.50
CA ILE A 128 23.95 6.01 5.81
C ILE A 128 22.80 6.28 6.78
N PRO A 129 22.41 7.55 7.02
CA PRO A 129 21.28 7.86 7.87
C PRO A 129 19.95 7.42 7.24
N VAL A 130 18.99 7.07 8.09
CA VAL A 130 17.62 6.72 7.68
C VAL A 130 16.66 7.66 8.41
N LEU A 131 15.70 8.23 7.67
CA LEU A 131 14.62 9.06 8.20
C LEU A 131 13.27 8.42 7.88
N ILE A 132 12.42 8.24 8.89
CA ILE A 132 11.07 7.71 8.73
C ILE A 132 10.07 8.72 9.28
N ILE A 133 9.11 9.14 8.47
CA ILE A 133 7.96 9.92 8.99
C ILE A 133 6.81 8.96 9.33
N GLU A 134 5.92 9.38 10.24
CA GLU A 134 4.72 8.62 10.57
C GLU A 134 3.62 8.80 9.51
N GLY A 135 2.93 7.70 9.18
CA GLY A 135 1.76 7.72 8.28
C GLY A 135 0.44 7.64 9.04
N ASN A 136 -0.64 7.24 8.36
CA ASN A 136 -1.94 6.97 9.01
C ASN A 136 -2.00 5.60 9.69
N HIS A 137 -1.08 4.69 9.34
CA HIS A 137 -0.86 3.41 9.97
C HIS A 137 0.40 3.41 10.87
N GLY A 138 0.47 2.45 11.80
CA GLY A 138 1.56 2.32 12.76
C GLY A 138 1.43 3.24 13.98
N LEU A 139 0.22 3.77 14.24
CA LEU A 139 -0.07 4.74 15.29
C LEU A 139 -1.33 4.35 16.07
N TYR A 140 -1.21 4.22 17.40
CA TYR A 140 -2.38 4.13 18.27
C TYR A 140 -3.03 5.51 18.42
N ARG A 141 -3.86 5.91 17.44
CA ARG A 141 -4.42 7.27 17.35
C ARG A 141 -5.12 7.72 18.63
N LEU A 142 -5.91 6.84 19.26
CA LEU A 142 -6.63 7.13 20.50
C LEU A 142 -5.73 7.26 21.74
N LEU A 143 -4.51 6.72 21.69
CA LEU A 143 -3.55 6.76 22.80
C LEU A 143 -2.41 7.75 22.55
N GLU A 144 -2.34 8.33 21.35
CA GLU A 144 -1.23 9.17 20.90
C GLU A 144 0.15 8.47 21.05
N VAL A 145 0.19 7.15 20.81
CA VAL A 145 1.41 6.34 20.93
C VAL A 145 1.90 5.91 19.55
N SER A 146 3.04 6.47 19.13
CA SER A 146 3.74 6.11 17.91
C SER A 146 4.56 4.84 18.09
N LEU A 147 4.54 3.93 17.11
CA LEU A 147 5.48 2.81 17.06
C LEU A 147 6.89 3.23 16.58
N LEU A 148 7.04 4.44 16.07
CA LEU A 148 8.35 4.97 15.68
C LEU A 148 9.19 5.40 16.89
N ASP A 149 8.57 5.77 18.01
CA ASP A 149 9.27 6.12 19.25
C ASP A 149 10.12 4.97 19.82
N PRO A 150 9.58 3.77 20.06
CA PRO A 150 10.39 2.63 20.50
C PRO A 150 11.40 2.20 19.43
N LEU A 151 11.05 2.32 18.14
CA LEU A 151 11.96 2.00 17.04
C LEU A 151 13.19 2.91 17.03
N LYS A 152 13.00 4.23 17.14
CA LYS A 152 14.08 5.22 17.27
C LYS A 152 15.02 4.89 18.42
N LYS A 153 14.46 4.44 19.54
CA LYS A 153 15.26 4.04 20.71
C LYS A 153 16.04 2.74 20.47
N ALA A 154 15.47 1.81 19.71
CA ALA A 154 16.10 0.53 19.39
C ALA A 154 17.19 0.65 18.32
N VAL A 155 17.10 1.61 17.39
CA VAL A 155 17.99 1.73 16.23
C VAL A 155 18.83 3.02 16.32
N PRO A 156 20.09 2.96 16.82
CA PRO A 156 20.95 4.13 16.86
C PRO A 156 21.23 4.69 15.46
N GLY A 157 21.04 6.00 15.28
CA GLY A 157 21.22 6.69 13.99
C GLY A 157 19.98 6.73 13.10
N LEU A 158 18.86 6.17 13.56
CA LEU A 158 17.55 6.35 12.93
C LEU A 158 16.93 7.67 13.38
N ASP A 159 16.57 8.51 12.41
CA ASP A 159 15.72 9.67 12.63
C ASP A 159 14.26 9.31 12.36
N VAL A 160 13.36 9.84 13.18
CA VAL A 160 11.92 9.70 13.00
C VAL A 160 11.21 11.03 13.22
N ALA A 161 10.12 11.25 12.49
CA ALA A 161 9.22 12.39 12.70
C ALA A 161 7.79 11.88 12.87
N THR A 162 7.22 12.09 14.05
CA THR A 162 5.90 11.58 14.44
C THR A 162 4.81 12.66 14.34
N GLN A 163 3.54 12.27 14.41
CA GLN A 163 2.43 13.21 14.57
C GLN A 163 2.57 14.05 15.84
N GLN A 164 3.17 13.51 16.90
CA GLN A 164 3.42 14.25 18.13
C GLN A 164 4.48 15.35 17.93
N ASP A 165 5.55 15.05 17.18
CA ASP A 165 6.56 16.04 16.80
C ASP A 165 5.94 17.15 15.94
N LEU A 166 5.05 16.80 15.00
CA LEU A 166 4.31 17.76 14.18
C LEU A 166 3.43 18.68 15.05
N LYS A 167 2.62 18.12 15.95
CA LYS A 167 1.79 18.89 16.89
C LYS A 167 2.63 19.83 17.75
N TRP A 168 3.78 19.37 18.23
CA TRP A 168 4.70 20.21 18.99
C TRP A 168 5.33 21.31 18.16
N ALA A 169 5.79 21.01 16.95
CA ALA A 169 6.37 22.00 16.03
C ALA A 169 5.37 23.12 15.69
N ILE A 170 4.11 22.76 15.43
CA ILE A 170 3.02 23.74 15.21
C ILE A 170 2.80 24.56 16.48
N SER A 171 2.67 23.92 17.65
CA SER A 171 2.41 24.61 18.92
C SER A 171 3.55 25.51 19.37
N LYS A 172 4.79 25.19 18.99
CA LYS A 172 5.99 25.96 19.33
C LYS A 172 6.38 26.97 18.27
N GLU A 173 5.70 26.98 17.13
CA GLU A 173 6.06 27.84 16.00
C GLU A 173 7.52 27.58 15.56
N GLU A 174 7.88 26.30 15.47
CA GLU A 174 9.22 25.84 15.09
C GLU A 174 9.15 24.93 13.85
N PRO A 175 10.20 24.87 13.02
CA PRO A 175 10.26 23.93 11.89
C PRO A 175 10.38 22.49 12.37
N LEU A 176 9.72 21.56 11.68
CA LEU A 176 9.99 20.14 11.81
C LEU A 176 10.95 19.73 10.69
N THR A 177 12.25 19.96 10.93
CA THR A 177 13.31 19.82 9.92
C THR A 177 14.52 19.05 10.46
N PHE A 178 15.10 18.20 9.61
CA PHE A 178 16.33 17.46 9.86
C PHE A 178 17.44 17.98 8.93
N TYR A 179 18.63 18.19 9.49
CA TYR A 179 19.78 18.73 8.76
C TYR A 179 20.83 17.64 8.60
N TYR A 180 21.06 17.22 7.35
CA TYR A 180 22.11 16.27 6.99
C TYR A 180 23.29 17.02 6.36
N GLU A 181 24.39 16.32 6.07
CA GLU A 181 25.61 16.97 5.55
C GLU A 181 25.32 17.77 4.26
N ASN A 182 24.59 17.16 3.33
CA ASN A 182 24.42 17.67 1.96
C ASN A 182 23.01 18.19 1.64
N LEU A 183 22.02 17.99 2.51
CA LEU A 183 20.64 18.38 2.28
C LEU A 183 19.88 18.66 3.58
N ASP A 184 18.78 19.39 3.43
CA ASP A 184 17.86 19.70 4.52
C ASP A 184 16.49 19.07 4.22
N VAL A 185 15.87 18.47 5.24
CA VAL A 185 14.67 17.66 5.08
C VAL A 185 13.53 18.17 5.95
N PHE A 186 12.41 18.50 5.32
CA PHE A 186 11.22 19.09 5.93
C PHE A 186 10.13 18.01 6.02
N CYS A 187 9.70 17.70 7.24
CA CYS A 187 8.81 16.56 7.48
C CYS A 187 7.36 17.00 7.67
N PHE A 188 6.47 16.25 7.04
CA PHE A 188 5.02 16.36 7.13
C PHE A 188 4.45 14.96 7.38
N PRO A 189 4.54 14.46 8.63
CA PRO A 189 3.83 13.24 9.04
C PRO A 189 2.33 13.38 8.77
N PHE A 190 1.65 12.24 8.66
CA PHE A 190 0.22 12.24 8.36
C PHE A 190 -0.59 13.13 9.31
N ILE A 191 -1.49 13.93 8.75
CA ILE A 191 -2.46 14.68 9.54
C ILE A 191 -3.82 14.62 8.87
N ASP A 192 -4.82 14.36 9.69
CA ASP A 192 -6.19 14.15 9.26
C ASP A 192 -6.88 15.49 8.99
N GLU A 193 -7.29 15.71 7.73
CA GLU A 193 -7.93 16.96 7.32
C GLU A 193 -9.25 17.22 8.08
N PRO A 194 -10.15 16.23 8.27
CA PRO A 194 -11.27 16.32 9.20
C PRO A 194 -10.89 16.81 10.61
N VAL A 195 -9.77 16.33 11.20
CA VAL A 195 -9.32 16.76 12.53
C VAL A 195 -8.89 18.23 12.52
N LEU A 196 -8.14 18.65 11.49
CA LEU A 196 -7.76 20.06 11.30
C LEU A 196 -8.99 20.97 11.17
N LYS A 197 -9.99 20.55 10.38
CA LYS A 197 -11.25 21.28 10.19
C LYS A 197 -12.06 21.37 11.46
N ALA A 198 -12.27 20.25 12.15
CA ALA A 198 -13.03 20.20 13.39
C ALA A 198 -12.42 21.08 14.49
N SER A 199 -11.09 21.23 14.47
CA SER A 199 -10.34 22.06 15.42
C SER A 199 -10.14 23.50 14.96
N ASN A 200 -10.64 23.89 13.78
CA ASN A 200 -10.42 25.20 13.15
C ASN A 200 -8.93 25.57 13.03
N MET A 201 -8.09 24.57 12.71
CA MET A 201 -6.62 24.67 12.64
C MET A 201 -6.08 24.68 11.21
N VAL A 202 -6.94 24.67 10.18
CA VAL A 202 -6.51 24.65 8.77
C VAL A 202 -5.64 25.88 8.45
N GLU A 203 -6.13 27.09 8.73
CA GLU A 203 -5.36 28.33 8.50
C GLU A 203 -4.07 28.35 9.31
N THR A 204 -4.12 27.94 10.59
CA THR A 204 -2.93 27.83 11.45
C THR A 204 -1.88 26.90 10.87
N TYR A 205 -2.31 25.78 10.28
CA TYR A 205 -1.41 24.81 9.67
C TYR A 205 -0.79 25.36 8.38
N ASP A 206 -1.57 26.00 7.51
CA ASP A 206 -1.08 26.65 6.30
C ASP A 206 -0.09 27.79 6.62
N ASP A 207 -0.40 28.60 7.64
CA ASP A 207 0.48 29.65 8.15
C ASP A 207 1.78 29.07 8.72
N TRP A 208 1.70 27.95 9.45
CA TRP A 208 2.88 27.25 9.96
C TRP A 208 3.76 26.72 8.83
N ILE A 209 3.17 26.10 7.80
CA ILE A 209 3.90 25.61 6.61
C ILE A 209 4.63 26.78 5.94
N THR A 210 3.91 27.87 5.66
CA THR A 210 4.43 28.99 4.89
C THR A 210 5.45 29.84 5.64
N THR A 211 5.37 29.85 6.98
CA THR A 211 6.25 30.64 7.85
C THR A 211 7.47 29.86 8.29
N TYR A 212 7.30 28.60 8.74
CA TYR A 212 8.33 27.85 9.45
C TYR A 212 8.96 26.74 8.59
N GLN A 213 8.25 26.15 7.63
CA GLN A 213 8.78 25.04 6.82
C GLN A 213 9.44 25.50 5.51
N LYS A 214 9.85 26.77 5.41
CA LYS A 214 10.44 27.32 4.18
C LYS A 214 11.93 26.93 4.04
N PRO A 215 12.35 26.36 2.88
CA PRO A 215 13.74 25.94 2.69
C PRO A 215 14.71 27.11 2.47
N ASP A 216 15.95 26.95 2.92
CA ASP A 216 17.07 27.75 2.44
C ASP A 216 17.42 27.33 1.01
N ARG A 217 17.45 28.28 0.08
CA ARG A 217 17.75 28.04 -1.33
C ARG A 217 19.23 27.77 -1.61
N SER A 218 20.10 27.91 -0.61
CA SER A 218 21.53 27.64 -0.75
C SER A 218 21.87 26.15 -0.71
N ARG A 219 20.96 25.31 -0.19
CA ARG A 219 21.15 23.87 0.00
C ARG A 219 20.00 23.09 -0.65
N PRO A 220 20.26 21.87 -1.15
CA PRO A 220 19.19 20.99 -1.61
C PRO A 220 18.17 20.73 -0.52
N SER A 221 16.89 20.85 -0.87
CA SER A 221 15.78 20.75 0.06
C SER A 221 14.80 19.66 -0.33
N VAL A 222 14.42 18.84 0.65
CA VAL A 222 13.51 17.71 0.45
C VAL A 222 12.34 17.82 1.40
N ALA A 223 11.11 17.81 0.87
CA ALA A 223 9.94 17.53 1.68
C ALA A 223 9.66 16.02 1.73
N VAL A 224 9.28 15.53 2.90
CA VAL A 224 8.78 14.17 3.11
C VAL A 224 7.37 14.29 3.66
N VAL A 225 6.40 13.78 2.92
CA VAL A 225 4.98 13.98 3.18
C VAL A 225 4.29 12.63 3.14
N HIS A 226 3.37 12.41 4.07
CA HIS A 226 2.46 11.28 4.01
C HIS A 226 1.02 11.79 3.85
N GLY A 227 0.41 11.49 2.72
CA GLY A 227 -0.96 11.89 2.42
C GLY A 227 -1.27 11.92 0.93
N MET A 228 -2.55 12.00 0.59
CA MET A 228 -3.04 11.96 -0.79
C MET A 228 -4.07 13.05 -1.09
N LYS A 229 -4.21 13.37 -2.38
CA LYS A 229 -5.18 14.38 -2.81
C LYS A 229 -6.62 13.87 -2.70
N LEU A 230 -6.79 12.56 -2.85
CA LEU A 230 -8.09 11.92 -3.01
C LEU A 230 -8.85 11.82 -1.68
N ASP A 231 -8.14 11.43 -0.61
CA ASP A 231 -8.61 11.46 0.77
C ASP A 231 -8.45 12.84 1.44
N ARG A 232 -7.84 13.81 0.72
CA ARG A 232 -7.62 15.21 1.13
C ARG A 232 -6.61 15.40 2.26
N THR A 233 -5.72 14.44 2.46
CA THR A 233 -4.68 14.51 3.50
C THR A 233 -3.38 15.15 2.99
N LEU A 234 -3.26 15.38 1.68
CA LEU A 234 -2.18 16.13 1.05
C LEU A 234 -2.48 17.64 1.02
N ASN A 235 -1.81 18.42 1.87
CA ASN A 235 -1.98 19.87 1.94
C ASN A 235 -1.23 20.60 0.80
N ASP A 236 -1.94 21.44 0.04
CA ASP A 236 -1.41 22.18 -1.12
C ASP A 236 -0.35 23.23 -0.75
N ALA A 237 -0.38 23.79 0.47
CA ALA A 237 0.58 24.79 0.93
C ALA A 237 2.02 24.26 0.92
N ILE A 238 2.21 22.94 1.09
CA ILE A 238 3.53 22.28 1.01
C ILE A 238 4.18 22.56 -0.35
N PHE A 239 3.42 22.47 -1.45
CA PHE A 239 3.96 22.68 -2.79
C PHE A 239 4.33 24.14 -3.08
N SER A 240 3.75 25.09 -2.32
CA SER A 240 4.09 26.51 -2.44
C SER A 240 5.49 26.86 -1.90
N MET A 241 6.09 25.98 -1.08
CA MET A 241 7.43 26.18 -0.51
C MET A 241 8.56 25.93 -1.52
N ASN A 242 8.26 25.35 -2.68
CA ASN A 242 9.21 25.12 -3.78
C ASN A 242 10.49 24.37 -3.33
N TYR A 243 10.31 23.27 -2.61
CA TYR A 243 11.37 22.29 -2.37
C TYR A 243 12.00 21.81 -3.68
N ASP A 244 13.22 21.29 -3.62
CA ASP A 244 13.87 20.70 -4.80
C ASP A 244 13.26 19.33 -5.13
N TYR A 245 12.80 18.62 -4.10
CA TYR A 245 12.04 17.38 -4.25
C TYR A 245 11.02 17.17 -3.12
N VAL A 246 9.90 16.51 -3.44
CA VAL A 246 8.87 16.10 -2.48
C VAL A 246 8.67 14.57 -2.60
N ALA A 247 8.95 13.77 -1.56
CA ALA A 247 8.44 12.39 -1.55
C ALA A 247 7.11 12.37 -0.85
N LEU A 248 6.20 11.69 -1.51
CA LEU A 248 4.89 11.38 -1.04
C LEU A 248 4.86 9.87 -0.70
N GLY A 249 4.25 9.52 0.42
CA GLY A 249 3.71 8.19 0.70
C GLY A 249 2.20 8.24 0.83
N HIS A 250 1.56 7.08 1.03
CA HIS A 250 0.11 6.80 1.09
C HIS A 250 -0.47 6.15 -0.17
N ASP A 251 -0.02 6.51 -1.38
CA ASP A 251 -0.43 5.79 -2.60
C ASP A 251 0.50 4.59 -2.84
N HIS A 252 -0.08 3.40 -3.02
CA HIS A 252 0.62 2.14 -3.28
C HIS A 252 1.23 2.07 -4.68
N ARG A 253 0.84 2.97 -5.59
CA ARG A 253 1.37 3.05 -6.94
C ARG A 253 2.57 3.97 -6.98
N GLN A 254 3.62 3.51 -7.65
CA GLN A 254 4.73 4.37 -7.97
C GLN A 254 4.35 5.28 -9.15
N HIS A 255 4.22 6.58 -8.90
CA HIS A 255 3.89 7.53 -9.96
C HIS A 255 4.37 8.95 -9.67
N LYS A 256 4.48 9.73 -10.75
CA LYS A 256 4.77 11.16 -10.68
C LYS A 256 3.51 11.92 -10.30
N HIS A 257 3.56 12.70 -9.23
CA HIS A 257 2.49 13.61 -8.84
C HIS A 257 2.67 14.99 -9.49
N SER A 258 3.90 15.52 -9.50
CA SER A 258 4.24 16.78 -10.15
C SER A 258 5.68 16.79 -10.65
N SER A 259 6.15 17.90 -11.23
CA SER A 259 7.53 18.01 -11.74
C SER A 259 8.60 17.64 -10.71
N LYS A 260 8.34 17.87 -9.42
CA LYS A 260 9.25 17.63 -8.30
C LYS A 260 8.71 16.68 -7.23
N ALA A 261 7.50 16.13 -7.42
CA ALA A 261 6.82 15.32 -6.42
C ALA A 261 6.45 13.95 -6.96
N TRP A 262 6.74 12.90 -6.19
CA TRP A 262 6.47 11.51 -6.58
C TRP A 262 6.02 10.69 -5.39
N TYR A 263 5.09 9.78 -5.67
CA TYR A 263 4.80 8.62 -4.82
C TYR A 263 5.77 7.51 -5.18
N ALA A 264 6.43 6.96 -4.17
CA ALA A 264 7.35 5.85 -4.37
C ALA A 264 6.63 4.51 -4.57
N GLY A 265 5.36 4.42 -4.16
CA GLY A 265 4.56 3.20 -4.13
C GLY A 265 4.90 2.30 -2.94
N SER A 266 4.18 1.19 -2.82
CA SER A 266 4.56 0.09 -1.93
C SER A 266 5.62 -0.81 -2.60
N PRO A 267 6.46 -1.51 -1.82
CA PRO A 267 7.55 -2.31 -2.36
C PRO A 267 7.12 -3.72 -2.82
N GLU A 268 5.99 -4.21 -2.34
CA GLU A 268 5.41 -5.52 -2.65
C GLU A 268 3.94 -5.37 -3.08
N ARG A 269 3.29 -6.44 -3.53
CA ARG A 269 1.90 -6.40 -4.00
C ARG A 269 0.94 -6.76 -2.90
N TRP A 270 0.18 -5.76 -2.45
CA TRP A 270 -0.84 -5.94 -1.42
C TRP A 270 -2.02 -6.71 -1.99
N ARG A 271 -2.67 -6.06 -2.94
CA ARG A 271 -3.96 -6.45 -3.50
C ARG A 271 -3.75 -7.15 -4.84
N PHE A 272 -4.74 -7.97 -5.22
CA PHE A 272 -4.74 -8.66 -6.51
C PHE A 272 -4.79 -7.69 -7.71
N ASP A 273 -5.29 -6.47 -7.53
CA ASP A 273 -5.37 -5.45 -8.57
C ASP A 273 -4.03 -4.76 -8.87
N GLU A 274 -3.06 -4.87 -7.96
CA GLU A 274 -1.71 -4.32 -8.13
C GLU A 274 -0.80 -5.17 -9.02
N VAL A 275 -1.31 -6.25 -9.61
CA VAL A 275 -0.52 -7.15 -10.48
C VAL A 275 0.14 -6.43 -11.66
N THR A 276 -0.47 -5.35 -12.16
CA THR A 276 0.07 -4.54 -13.26
C THR A 276 0.99 -3.42 -12.78
N ASN A 277 1.07 -3.18 -11.48
CA ASN A 277 1.86 -2.10 -10.94
C ASN A 277 3.34 -2.53 -10.91
N GLU A 278 4.19 -1.67 -11.46
CA GLU A 278 5.62 -1.73 -11.16
C GLU A 278 5.83 -1.35 -9.70
N LYS A 279 6.69 -2.10 -9.04
CA LYS A 279 6.97 -1.96 -7.62
C LYS A 279 8.48 -1.95 -7.41
N GLY A 280 8.89 -1.34 -6.32
CA GLY A 280 10.26 -1.02 -6.06
C GLY A 280 10.34 0.43 -5.63
N PHE A 281 11.44 1.10 -5.93
CA PHE A 281 11.74 2.33 -5.22
C PHE A 281 12.42 3.39 -6.09
N LEU A 282 12.59 4.63 -5.62
CA LEU A 282 13.01 5.74 -6.48
C LEU A 282 14.44 6.19 -6.19
N LEU A 283 15.34 6.14 -7.19
CA LEU A 283 16.63 6.84 -7.13
C LEU A 283 16.45 8.30 -7.56
N VAL A 284 16.36 9.22 -6.60
CA VAL A 284 16.19 10.67 -6.79
C VAL A 284 17.48 11.48 -6.57
N ASP A 285 18.01 12.07 -7.63
CA ASP A 285 19.01 13.14 -7.59
C ASP A 285 18.42 14.51 -7.38
N ILE A 286 19.02 15.26 -6.46
CA ILE A 286 18.64 16.62 -6.17
C ILE A 286 19.85 17.55 -6.20
N GLU A 287 19.64 18.74 -6.73
CA GLU A 287 20.56 19.87 -6.62
C GLU A 287 19.74 21.13 -6.34
N ALA A 288 20.26 22.01 -5.48
CA ALA A 288 19.56 23.24 -5.10
C ALA A 288 19.13 24.05 -6.34
N GLY A 289 17.82 24.31 -6.45
CA GLY A 289 17.21 25.09 -7.51
C GLY A 289 17.10 24.39 -8.87
N LYS A 290 17.45 23.10 -8.98
CA LYS A 290 17.35 22.34 -10.24
C LYS A 290 16.19 21.33 -10.19
N ALA A 291 15.79 20.85 -11.38
CA ALA A 291 14.83 19.76 -11.46
C ALA A 291 15.49 18.45 -11.00
N PRO A 292 14.78 17.62 -10.23
CA PRO A 292 15.31 16.35 -9.76
C PRO A 292 15.42 15.33 -10.91
N GLU A 293 16.46 14.49 -10.91
CA GLU A 293 16.53 13.31 -11.77
C GLU A 293 15.98 12.11 -10.99
N VAL A 294 14.88 11.51 -11.45
CA VAL A 294 14.22 10.39 -10.76
C VAL A 294 14.34 9.13 -11.59
N ALA A 295 14.88 8.07 -11.00
CA ALA A 295 15.17 6.79 -11.63
C ALA A 295 14.57 5.63 -10.82
N PRO A 296 13.39 5.13 -11.22
CA PRO A 296 12.79 3.91 -10.65
C PRO A 296 13.74 2.72 -10.64
N GLN A 297 13.82 2.04 -9.50
CA GLN A 297 14.49 0.77 -9.28
C GLN A 297 13.43 -0.30 -9.10
N VAL A 298 13.13 -1.02 -10.19
CA VAL A 298 12.08 -2.04 -10.22
C VAL A 298 12.57 -3.32 -9.53
N LEU A 299 11.69 -3.91 -8.73
CA LEU A 299 11.92 -5.17 -8.04
C LEU A 299 11.22 -6.32 -8.76
N GLU A 300 11.85 -7.49 -8.75
CA GLU A 300 11.27 -8.69 -9.35
C GLU A 300 10.36 -9.41 -8.35
N PHE A 301 9.19 -9.82 -8.84
CA PHE A 301 8.18 -10.55 -8.07
C PHE A 301 8.33 -12.02 -8.32
N LYS A 302 8.75 -12.76 -7.28
CA LYS A 302 8.93 -14.21 -7.37
C LYS A 302 7.59 -14.94 -7.31
N ARG A 303 6.66 -14.47 -6.48
CA ARG A 303 5.33 -15.04 -6.34
C ARG A 303 4.39 -14.53 -7.45
N PRO A 304 3.86 -15.41 -8.30
CA PRO A 304 2.85 -15.03 -9.28
C PRO A 304 1.55 -14.61 -8.57
N VAL A 305 0.93 -13.54 -9.07
CA VAL A 305 -0.43 -13.13 -8.71
C VAL A 305 -1.27 -13.24 -9.96
N LEU A 306 -2.24 -14.14 -9.97
CA LEU A 306 -3.04 -14.46 -11.14
C LEU A 306 -4.50 -14.08 -10.91
N ARG A 307 -5.09 -13.48 -11.94
CA ARG A 307 -6.52 -13.16 -12.00
C ARG A 307 -7.13 -13.81 -13.22
N GLY A 308 -8.25 -14.49 -13.04
CA GLY A 308 -8.99 -15.11 -14.13
C GLY A 308 -10.48 -14.77 -14.05
N ASN A 309 -11.11 -14.60 -15.20
CA ASN A 309 -12.56 -14.49 -15.32
C ASN A 309 -13.06 -15.70 -16.11
N LEU A 310 -13.97 -16.47 -15.52
CA LEU A 310 -14.50 -17.71 -16.09
C LEU A 310 -16.02 -17.63 -16.21
N SER A 311 -16.57 -18.05 -17.35
CA SER A 311 -18.02 -18.13 -17.53
C SER A 311 -18.60 -19.41 -16.94
N VAL A 312 -19.79 -19.30 -16.36
CA VAL A 312 -20.63 -20.43 -15.90
C VAL A 312 -21.61 -20.77 -17.01
N ASP A 313 -21.51 -22.00 -17.53
CA ASP A 313 -22.39 -22.46 -18.61
C ASP A 313 -23.77 -22.89 -18.08
N ASN A 314 -24.80 -22.82 -18.93
CA ASN A 314 -26.19 -23.09 -18.55
C ASN A 314 -26.44 -24.51 -18.03
N ASP A 315 -25.64 -25.47 -18.46
CA ASP A 315 -25.69 -26.88 -18.10
C ASP A 315 -24.56 -27.30 -17.13
N GLU A 316 -23.82 -26.32 -16.60
CA GLU A 316 -22.69 -26.56 -15.70
C GLU A 316 -23.13 -27.24 -14.39
N THR A 317 -22.49 -28.35 -14.04
CA THR A 317 -22.66 -29.05 -12.76
C THR A 317 -21.54 -28.66 -11.79
N GLY A 318 -21.66 -28.96 -10.50
CA GLY A 318 -20.57 -28.71 -9.54
C GLY A 318 -19.26 -29.42 -9.93
N GLN A 319 -19.34 -30.62 -10.51
CA GLN A 319 -18.17 -31.39 -10.96
C GLN A 319 -17.53 -30.77 -12.21
N SER A 320 -18.32 -30.49 -13.25
CA SER A 320 -17.78 -29.90 -14.48
C SER A 320 -17.23 -28.49 -14.25
N PHE A 321 -17.81 -27.75 -13.30
CA PHE A 321 -17.31 -26.46 -12.86
C PHE A 321 -15.94 -26.57 -12.18
N GLU A 322 -15.76 -27.57 -11.32
CA GLU A 322 -14.46 -27.85 -10.71
C GLU A 322 -13.40 -28.23 -11.76
N GLU A 323 -13.75 -29.11 -12.70
CA GLU A 323 -12.87 -29.52 -13.82
C GLU A 323 -12.47 -28.32 -14.69
N LYS A 324 -13.39 -27.36 -14.89
CA LYS A 324 -13.11 -26.09 -15.58
C LYS A 324 -12.08 -25.25 -14.83
N VAL A 325 -12.20 -25.12 -13.51
CA VAL A 325 -11.24 -24.38 -12.69
C VAL A 325 -9.87 -25.08 -12.68
N GLN A 326 -9.83 -26.40 -12.54
CA GLN A 326 -8.57 -27.17 -12.62
C GLN A 326 -7.91 -27.00 -13.98
N SER A 327 -8.68 -27.08 -15.07
CA SER A 327 -8.16 -26.85 -16.42
C SER A 327 -7.57 -25.44 -16.57
N TRP A 328 -8.16 -24.44 -15.93
CA TRP A 328 -7.61 -23.09 -15.90
C TRP A 328 -6.28 -23.05 -15.11
N LEU A 329 -6.23 -23.62 -13.91
CA LEU A 329 -5.00 -23.70 -13.10
C LEU A 329 -3.85 -24.40 -13.86
N ASP A 330 -4.17 -25.49 -14.56
CA ASP A 330 -3.24 -26.24 -15.40
C ASP A 330 -2.74 -25.38 -16.58
N SER A 331 -3.63 -24.61 -17.21
CA SER A 331 -3.29 -23.74 -18.34
C SER A 331 -2.37 -22.57 -17.94
N GLU A 332 -2.48 -22.11 -16.69
CA GLU A 332 -1.59 -21.10 -16.09
C GLU A 332 -0.27 -21.71 -15.58
N GLY A 333 -0.06 -23.02 -15.76
CA GLY A 333 1.18 -23.71 -15.39
C GLY A 333 1.37 -23.87 -13.89
N LEU A 334 0.29 -23.92 -13.11
CA LEU A 334 0.35 -24.01 -11.64
C LEU A 334 0.57 -25.44 -11.12
N LYS A 335 0.53 -26.44 -12.00
CA LYS A 335 0.78 -27.85 -11.65
C LYS A 335 2.28 -28.10 -11.47
N GLY A 336 2.68 -28.49 -10.27
CA GLY A 336 4.07 -28.71 -9.91
C GLY A 336 4.29 -28.82 -8.42
N ASP A 337 5.53 -29.11 -8.04
CA ASP A 337 5.92 -29.16 -6.63
C ASP A 337 5.68 -27.82 -5.95
N TRP A 338 5.11 -27.87 -4.75
CA TRP A 338 4.87 -26.67 -3.95
C TRP A 338 6.20 -26.05 -3.51
N ASP A 339 6.37 -24.76 -3.78
CA ASP A 339 7.52 -23.95 -3.36
C ASP A 339 7.03 -22.70 -2.63
N PRO A 340 7.42 -22.50 -1.36
CA PRO A 340 6.96 -21.37 -0.57
C PRO A 340 7.28 -20.01 -1.20
N THR A 341 8.33 -19.89 -2.02
CA THR A 341 8.73 -18.61 -2.64
C THR A 341 8.03 -18.29 -3.95
N THR A 342 7.46 -19.30 -4.62
CA THR A 342 6.85 -19.16 -5.95
C THR A 342 5.39 -19.61 -6.01
N ALA A 343 4.85 -20.19 -4.93
CA ALA A 343 3.46 -20.64 -4.87
C ALA A 343 2.47 -19.49 -5.13
N ALA A 344 1.66 -19.59 -6.17
CA ALA A 344 0.88 -18.47 -6.69
C ALA A 344 -0.25 -18.01 -5.77
N ARG A 345 -0.60 -16.72 -5.86
CA ARG A 345 -1.87 -16.18 -5.35
C ARG A 345 -2.85 -16.13 -6.52
N VAL A 346 -4.01 -16.76 -6.38
CA VAL A 346 -5.00 -16.88 -7.45
C VAL A 346 -6.32 -16.25 -7.00
N ARG A 347 -6.89 -15.39 -7.84
CA ARG A 347 -8.26 -14.88 -7.70
C ARG A 347 -9.05 -15.15 -8.97
N LEU A 348 -10.18 -15.84 -8.83
CA LEU A 348 -11.10 -16.11 -9.94
C LEU A 348 -12.42 -15.38 -9.79
N SER A 349 -12.90 -14.79 -10.87
CA SER A 349 -14.25 -14.25 -10.95
C SER A 349 -15.10 -15.12 -11.86
N PHE A 350 -16.34 -15.36 -11.44
CA PHE A 350 -17.27 -16.19 -12.18
C PHE A 350 -18.50 -15.40 -12.60
N GLU A 351 -18.87 -15.50 -13.88
CA GLU A 351 -20.01 -14.79 -14.47
C GLU A 351 -20.96 -15.77 -15.14
N GLY A 352 -22.27 -15.59 -14.93
CA GLY A 352 -23.33 -16.43 -15.50
C GLY A 352 -24.05 -17.29 -14.47
N SER A 353 -24.87 -18.23 -14.94
CA SER A 353 -25.66 -19.11 -14.07
C SER A 353 -25.91 -20.45 -14.74
N SER A 354 -26.12 -21.48 -13.93
CA SER A 354 -26.49 -22.81 -14.39
C SER A 354 -27.91 -23.17 -13.97
N LYS A 355 -28.57 -23.98 -14.80
CA LYS A 355 -29.85 -24.64 -14.48
C LYS A 355 -29.65 -25.96 -13.74
N GLN A 356 -28.44 -26.52 -13.76
CA GLN A 356 -28.11 -27.83 -13.18
C GLN A 356 -27.52 -27.72 -11.77
N ALA A 357 -26.97 -26.57 -11.41
CA ALA A 357 -26.37 -26.31 -10.10
C ALA A 357 -26.63 -24.88 -9.64
N SER A 358 -26.82 -24.70 -8.33
CA SER A 358 -27.00 -23.39 -7.71
C SER A 358 -25.65 -22.72 -7.39
N SER A 359 -25.67 -21.43 -7.05
CA SER A 359 -24.49 -20.72 -6.55
C SER A 359 -23.90 -21.36 -5.28
N PHE A 360 -24.76 -21.94 -4.43
CA PHE A 360 -24.34 -22.68 -3.25
C PHE A 360 -23.59 -23.97 -3.62
N ASP A 361 -24.06 -24.71 -4.62
CA ASP A 361 -23.41 -25.92 -5.10
C ASP A 361 -22.02 -25.61 -5.68
N PHE A 362 -21.89 -24.53 -6.46
CA PHE A 362 -20.60 -24.06 -6.95
C PHE A 362 -19.66 -23.62 -5.83
N THR A 363 -20.19 -22.95 -4.81
CA THR A 363 -19.41 -22.54 -3.64
C THR A 363 -18.87 -23.77 -2.90
N LEU A 364 -19.70 -24.79 -2.69
CA LEU A 364 -19.27 -26.03 -2.05
C LEU A 364 -18.21 -26.78 -2.88
N ALA A 365 -18.37 -26.81 -4.20
CA ALA A 365 -17.37 -27.38 -5.11
C ALA A 365 -16.02 -26.62 -5.02
N LEU A 366 -16.05 -25.28 -5.02
CA LEU A 366 -14.83 -24.47 -4.88
C LEU A 366 -14.18 -24.59 -3.52
N GLU A 367 -14.93 -24.71 -2.42
CA GLU A 367 -14.36 -24.97 -1.09
C GLU A 367 -13.70 -26.36 -1.05
N SER A 368 -14.34 -27.38 -1.63
CA SER A 368 -13.74 -28.71 -1.75
C SER A 368 -12.47 -28.70 -2.61
N LEU A 369 -12.45 -27.91 -3.68
CA LEU A 369 -11.27 -27.70 -4.51
C LEU A 369 -10.18 -26.95 -3.74
N ARG A 370 -10.52 -25.85 -3.05
CA ARG A 370 -9.60 -25.06 -2.22
C ARG A 370 -8.86 -25.95 -1.23
N HIS A 371 -9.57 -26.84 -0.54
CA HIS A 371 -8.96 -27.78 0.39
C HIS A 371 -7.94 -28.71 -0.27
N ARG A 372 -8.13 -29.13 -1.52
CA ARG A 372 -7.19 -29.99 -2.26
C ARG A 372 -6.03 -29.23 -2.90
N ILE A 373 -6.27 -28.01 -3.40
CA ILE A 373 -5.19 -27.21 -4.01
C ILE A 373 -4.26 -26.61 -2.96
N LEU A 374 -4.73 -26.43 -1.72
CA LEU A 374 -3.93 -25.89 -0.60
C LEU A 374 -3.46 -26.97 0.38
N SER A 375 -3.75 -28.25 0.13
CA SER A 375 -3.26 -29.34 1.00
C SER A 375 -1.76 -29.57 0.81
N SER A 376 -1.11 -30.15 1.83
CA SER A 376 0.32 -30.44 1.80
C SER A 376 0.74 -31.47 0.75
N ASP A 377 -0.20 -32.29 0.30
CA ASP A 377 -0.05 -33.30 -0.74
C ASP A 377 -0.60 -32.84 -2.11
N SER A 378 -0.88 -31.54 -2.25
CA SER A 378 -1.38 -30.97 -3.49
C SER A 378 -0.37 -31.11 -4.64
N GLU A 379 -0.90 -31.30 -5.84
CA GLU A 379 -0.14 -31.22 -7.09
C GLU A 379 -0.02 -29.79 -7.64
N TYR A 380 -0.55 -28.80 -6.91
CA TYR A 380 -0.56 -27.39 -7.32
C TYR A 380 0.37 -26.54 -6.45
N ASN A 381 1.16 -25.69 -7.11
CA ASN A 381 2.01 -24.70 -6.47
C ASN A 381 1.21 -23.41 -6.19
N VAL A 382 0.26 -23.48 -5.25
CA VAL A 382 -0.66 -22.38 -4.90
C VAL A 382 -0.55 -22.07 -3.40
N ALA A 383 -0.39 -20.78 -3.07
CA ALA A 383 -0.34 -20.27 -1.70
C ALA A 383 -1.70 -19.72 -1.24
N GLN A 384 -2.51 -19.22 -2.17
CA GLN A 384 -3.76 -18.54 -1.87
C GLN A 384 -4.74 -18.70 -3.03
N PHE A 385 -6.00 -19.02 -2.73
CA PHE A 385 -7.04 -19.19 -3.73
C PHE A 385 -8.36 -18.55 -3.28
N TYR A 386 -8.71 -17.47 -3.97
CA TYR A 386 -9.94 -16.72 -3.78
C TYR A 386 -10.84 -16.77 -4.99
N TRP A 387 -12.14 -16.59 -4.74
CA TRP A 387 -13.10 -16.37 -5.79
C TRP A 387 -14.19 -15.40 -5.39
N ASN A 388 -14.83 -14.83 -6.40
CA ASN A 388 -16.13 -14.17 -6.28
C ASN A 388 -17.09 -14.71 -7.34
N MET A 389 -18.35 -14.84 -6.94
CA MET A 389 -19.46 -15.14 -7.85
C MET A 389 -20.15 -13.82 -8.16
N GLN A 390 -20.15 -13.38 -9.41
CA GLN A 390 -20.97 -12.23 -9.78
C GLN A 390 -22.44 -12.64 -9.76
N PRO A 391 -23.34 -11.85 -9.15
CA PRO A 391 -24.77 -12.12 -9.22
C PRO A 391 -25.24 -12.10 -10.67
N SER A 392 -26.01 -13.11 -11.09
CA SER A 392 -26.83 -12.98 -12.29
C SER A 392 -27.82 -11.82 -12.08
N ALA A 393 -28.00 -10.95 -13.08
CA ALA A 393 -28.84 -9.75 -13.03
C ALA A 393 -30.29 -9.95 -12.51
N ASP A 394 -30.77 -11.20 -12.43
CA ASP A 394 -32.13 -11.57 -12.02
C ASP A 394 -32.30 -11.98 -10.54
N LYS A 395 -31.27 -11.93 -9.68
CA LYS A 395 -31.43 -12.27 -8.25
C LYS A 395 -30.65 -11.34 -7.33
N GLU A 396 -31.39 -10.51 -6.57
CA GLU A 396 -30.94 -9.93 -5.30
C GLU A 396 -30.62 -11.06 -4.31
N PHE A 397 -29.40 -11.58 -4.36
CA PHE A 397 -28.88 -12.40 -3.27
C PHE A 397 -28.14 -11.47 -2.31
N VAL A 398 -28.80 -11.11 -1.20
CA VAL A 398 -28.11 -10.57 -0.02
C VAL A 398 -27.36 -11.75 0.61
N GLY A 399 -26.15 -11.99 0.12
CA GLY A 399 -25.21 -12.87 0.80
C GLY A 399 -24.91 -12.30 2.17
N GLY A 400 -24.96 -13.14 3.20
CA GLY A 400 -24.75 -12.71 4.58
C GLY A 400 -23.45 -11.92 4.71
N ASP A 401 -23.57 -10.73 5.32
CA ASP A 401 -22.47 -9.85 5.66
C ASP A 401 -21.39 -10.63 6.43
N TYR A 402 -20.31 -10.96 5.74
CA TYR A 402 -19.02 -11.15 6.40
C TYR A 402 -18.40 -9.76 6.50
N PRO A 403 -18.18 -9.24 7.72
CA PRO A 403 -17.45 -8.00 7.89
C PRO A 403 -15.98 -8.27 7.54
N GLU A 404 -15.41 -7.39 6.72
CA GLU A 404 -14.01 -7.32 6.24
C GLU A 404 -13.82 -7.60 4.74
N ILE A 405 -14.53 -6.81 3.93
CA ILE A 405 -13.97 -6.28 2.68
C ILE A 405 -14.18 -4.77 2.77
N GLU A 406 -13.31 -4.07 3.48
CA GLU A 406 -13.10 -2.65 3.15
C GLU A 406 -12.30 -2.62 1.84
N SER A 407 -13.02 -2.88 0.75
CA SER A 407 -12.65 -2.28 -0.51
C SER A 407 -12.86 -0.78 -0.31
N GLU A 408 -11.82 -0.07 0.10
CA GLU A 408 -11.73 1.33 -0.25
C GLU A 408 -11.68 1.39 -1.78
N TYR A 409 -12.87 1.42 -2.41
CA TYR A 409 -13.02 1.85 -3.78
C TYR A 409 -12.70 3.34 -3.78
N LEU A 410 -11.43 3.61 -4.02
CA LEU A 410 -10.92 4.94 -4.19
C LEU A 410 -11.43 5.45 -5.56
N ILE A 411 -12.48 6.28 -5.55
CA ILE A 411 -13.08 6.86 -6.77
C ILE A 411 -12.18 8.02 -7.23
N GLU A 412 -11.26 7.77 -8.15
CA GLU A 412 -10.24 8.69 -8.66
C GLU A 412 -10.80 9.73 -9.64
N ASP A 413 -11.56 9.29 -10.64
CA ASP A 413 -12.37 10.16 -11.50
C ASP A 413 -13.83 9.70 -11.43
N PRO A 414 -14.68 10.38 -10.64
CA PRO A 414 -16.08 9.97 -10.47
C PRO A 414 -16.84 9.79 -11.78
N GLN A 415 -16.45 10.49 -12.85
CA GLN A 415 -17.12 10.30 -14.13
C GLN A 415 -16.63 9.05 -14.87
N SER A 416 -15.31 8.86 -15.00
CA SER A 416 -14.75 7.66 -15.64
C SER A 416 -15.06 6.41 -14.83
N ASP A 417 -14.84 6.43 -13.51
CA ASP A 417 -14.93 5.26 -12.66
C ASP A 417 -16.37 4.74 -12.55
N PHE A 418 -17.35 5.65 -12.45
CA PHE A 418 -18.75 5.23 -12.51
C PHE A 418 -19.17 4.76 -13.88
N LYS A 419 -18.59 5.33 -14.95
CA LYS A 419 -18.89 4.88 -16.30
C LYS A 419 -18.32 3.48 -16.54
N ASP A 420 -17.08 3.24 -16.11
CA ASP A 420 -16.43 1.94 -16.21
C ASP A 420 -17.17 0.90 -15.36
N TYR A 421 -17.61 1.29 -14.15
CA TYR A 421 -18.50 0.48 -13.31
C TYR A 421 -19.84 0.19 -13.98
N LEU A 422 -20.55 1.19 -14.51
CA LEU A 422 -21.83 0.99 -15.20
C LEU A 422 -21.67 0.16 -16.47
N SER A 423 -20.53 0.27 -17.16
CA SER A 423 -20.21 -0.54 -18.33
C SER A 423 -19.90 -2.01 -17.97
N SER A 424 -19.59 -2.29 -16.71
CA SER A 424 -19.47 -3.64 -16.17
C SER A 424 -20.82 -4.25 -15.76
N LEU A 425 -21.92 -3.46 -15.80
CA LEU A 425 -23.26 -3.89 -15.45
C LEU A 425 -24.15 -4.01 -16.69
N GLU A 426 -25.03 -5.02 -16.71
CA GLU A 426 -26.12 -5.07 -17.71
C GLU A 426 -27.24 -4.11 -17.29
N LEU A 427 -27.26 -2.92 -17.90
CA LEU A 427 -28.30 -1.93 -17.67
C LEU A 427 -29.56 -2.26 -18.49
N ASP A 428 -30.73 -2.16 -17.85
CA ASP A 428 -32.02 -2.20 -18.55
C ASP A 428 -32.06 -1.11 -19.64
N SER A 429 -32.60 -1.41 -20.81
CA SER A 429 -32.73 -0.48 -21.94
C SER A 429 -33.47 0.84 -21.64
N SER A 430 -34.20 0.91 -20.52
CA SER A 430 -34.88 2.10 -20.01
C SER A 430 -33.98 3.02 -19.16
N LEU A 431 -32.80 2.54 -18.76
CA LEU A 431 -31.82 3.27 -17.97
C LEU A 431 -30.70 3.82 -18.87
N ASP A 432 -30.57 5.14 -18.91
CA ASP A 432 -29.52 5.81 -19.67
C ASP A 432 -28.24 5.92 -18.83
N GLU A 433 -27.17 5.26 -19.31
CA GLU A 433 -25.83 5.26 -18.69
C GLU A 433 -25.34 6.66 -18.37
N LYS A 434 -25.52 7.63 -19.29
CA LYS A 434 -25.10 9.01 -19.08
C LYS A 434 -25.85 9.68 -17.95
N THR A 435 -27.16 9.47 -17.87
CA THR A 435 -28.00 9.99 -16.79
C THR A 435 -27.63 9.37 -15.45
N LEU A 436 -27.36 8.07 -15.39
CA LEU A 436 -26.91 7.38 -14.17
C LEU A 436 -25.54 7.88 -13.71
N THR A 437 -24.57 8.00 -14.61
CA THR A 437 -23.25 8.60 -14.29
C THR A 437 -23.42 10.03 -13.78
N LEU A 438 -24.27 10.84 -14.41
CA LEU A 438 -24.52 12.22 -13.98
C LEU A 438 -25.16 12.28 -12.58
N ILE A 439 -26.11 11.41 -12.28
CA ILE A 439 -26.73 11.29 -10.96
C ILE A 439 -25.67 10.92 -9.93
N ALA A 440 -24.86 9.90 -10.19
CA ALA A 440 -23.82 9.42 -9.27
C ALA A 440 -22.74 10.50 -9.00
N VAL A 441 -22.23 11.12 -10.06
CA VAL A 441 -21.24 12.21 -9.96
C VAL A 441 -21.81 13.39 -9.16
N ARG A 442 -23.05 13.81 -9.42
CA ARG A 442 -23.66 14.92 -8.65
C ARG A 442 -23.92 14.53 -7.20
N ALA A 443 -24.39 13.31 -6.93
CA ALA A 443 -24.57 12.83 -5.57
C ALA A 443 -23.26 12.90 -4.78
N LEU A 444 -22.15 12.49 -5.41
CA LEU A 444 -20.82 12.62 -4.84
C LEU A 444 -20.40 14.08 -4.66
N GLU A 445 -20.62 14.95 -5.64
CA GLU A 445 -20.34 16.39 -5.50
C GLU A 445 -21.09 17.03 -4.32
N TYR A 446 -22.35 16.64 -4.07
CA TYR A 446 -23.10 17.08 -2.89
C TYR A 446 -22.54 16.48 -1.60
N ALA A 447 -22.26 15.17 -1.57
CA ALA A 447 -21.72 14.48 -0.39
C ALA A 447 -20.36 15.01 0.04
N VAL A 448 -19.50 15.36 -0.93
CA VAL A 448 -18.15 15.87 -0.69
C VAL A 448 -18.08 17.39 -0.59
N GLY A 449 -19.23 18.09 -0.63
CA GLY A 449 -19.36 19.53 -0.40
C GLY A 449 -18.98 20.43 -1.57
N LYS A 450 -18.79 19.88 -2.79
CA LYS A 450 -18.57 20.67 -4.01
C LYS A 450 -19.82 21.45 -4.46
N ARG A 451 -21.02 21.02 -4.05
CA ARG A 451 -22.29 21.74 -4.26
C ARG A 451 -23.04 21.96 -2.96
N GLN A 452 -23.65 23.14 -2.81
CA GLN A 452 -24.47 23.47 -1.64
C GLN A 452 -25.95 23.10 -1.83
N GLY A 453 -26.61 22.66 -0.76
CA GLY A 453 -28.03 22.31 -0.75
C GLY A 453 -28.28 20.80 -0.73
N LYS A 454 -29.53 20.39 -1.06
CA LYS A 454 -29.91 18.97 -1.20
C LYS A 454 -30.09 18.64 -2.68
N MET A 455 -29.67 17.44 -3.07
CA MET A 455 -29.90 16.93 -4.42
C MET A 455 -31.41 16.80 -4.69
N THR A 456 -31.87 17.38 -5.79
CA THR A 456 -33.27 17.31 -6.26
C THR A 456 -33.30 16.93 -7.73
N THR A 457 -34.47 16.55 -8.26
CA THR A 457 -34.62 16.29 -9.70
C THR A 457 -34.28 17.52 -10.55
N GLY A 458 -34.52 18.75 -10.04
CA GLY A 458 -34.13 20.00 -10.69
C GLY A 458 -32.62 20.22 -10.75
N SER A 459 -31.87 19.75 -9.74
CA SER A 459 -30.41 19.88 -9.71
C SER A 459 -29.70 18.93 -10.67
N LEU A 460 -30.40 18.09 -11.43
CA LEU A 460 -29.83 17.26 -12.52
C LEU A 460 -29.87 17.98 -13.87
N ALA A 461 -30.74 18.98 -14.04
CA ALA A 461 -30.95 19.72 -15.29
C ALA A 461 -30.02 20.95 -15.46
N GLU A 462 -29.33 21.38 -14.39
CA GLU A 462 -28.39 22.51 -14.46
C GLU A 462 -27.09 22.08 -15.16
N GLY A 463 -27.03 22.17 -16.49
CA GLY A 463 -25.82 21.83 -17.27
C GLY A 463 -26.04 21.48 -18.74
N GLU A 464 -27.29 21.35 -19.19
CA GLU A 464 -27.60 21.31 -20.62
C GLU A 464 -27.81 22.75 -21.14
N ASN A 465 -26.71 23.45 -21.40
CA ASN A 465 -26.64 24.59 -22.32
C ASN A 465 -25.22 24.76 -22.84
#